data_AF-A0A0L6W1A1-F1
#
_entry.id   AF-A0A0L6W1A1-F1
#
_cell.length_a   1.000
_cell.length_b   1.000
_cell.length_c   1.000
_cell.angle_alpha   90.00
_cell.angle_beta   90.00
_cell.angle_gamma   90.00
#
_symmetry.space_group_name_H-M   'P 1'
#
loop_
_entity.id
_entity.type
_entity.pdbx_description
1 polymer ?
#
loop_
_entity_poly.entity_id
_entity_poly.type
_entity_poly.pdbx_seq_one_letter_code
_entity_poly.pdbx_strand_id
1 'polypeptide(L)'
;MWQRFVDYLVYDLMGLSPETHLGSAVNFFIYDTVKILFLLSLIIFIVAIIRSYFPPEKTKKILSHKRELAGNFTAALMGTVTPF
;
A
#
# COMPACT_ATOMS: atom_id res chain seq x y z
N MET A 1 16.44 4.20 -6.37
CA MET A 1 15.98 4.77 -7.66
C MET A 1 15.09 5.99 -7.43
N TRP A 2 13.99 5.86 -6.67
CA TRP A 2 13.10 7.00 -6.35
C TRP A 2 13.81 8.19 -5.70
N GLN A 3 14.75 7.94 -4.77
CA GLN A 3 15.51 9.02 -4.12
C GLN A 3 16.26 9.90 -5.11
N ARG A 4 16.97 9.30 -6.09
CA ARG A 4 17.72 10.05 -7.10
C ARG A 4 16.84 10.96 -7.96
N PHE A 5 15.60 10.53 -8.22
CA PHE A 5 14.64 11.35 -8.95
C PHE A 5 14.19 12.56 -8.12
N VAL A 6 13.92 12.36 -6.83
CA VAL A 6 13.56 13.45 -5.92
C VAL A 6 14.74 14.39 -5.66
N ASP A 7 15.96 13.86 -5.56
CA ASP A 7 17.19 14.65 -5.45
C ASP A 7 17.36 15.57 -6.67
N TYR A 8 17.19 15.03 -7.89
CA TYR A 8 17.22 15.83 -9.11
C TYR A 8 16.11 16.90 -9.12
N LEU A 9 14.88 16.52 -8.73
CA LEU A 9 13.75 17.44 -8.74
C LEU A 9 13.90 18.57 -7.71
N VAL A 10 14.43 18.28 -6.52
CA VAL A 10 14.52 19.25 -5.43
C VAL A 10 15.82 20.05 -5.48
N TYR A 11 16.95 19.39 -5.73
CA TYR A 11 18.24 20.07 -5.67
C TYR A 11 18.64 20.68 -7.02
N ASP A 12 18.43 19.98 -8.13
CA ASP A 12 18.83 20.49 -9.45
C ASP A 12 17.75 21.39 -10.07
N LEU A 13 16.48 20.98 -10.02
CA LEU A 13 15.39 21.73 -10.68
C LEU A 13 14.85 22.89 -9.85
N MET A 14 14.66 22.70 -8.54
CA MET A 14 14.21 23.77 -7.63
C MET A 14 15.38 24.60 -7.07
N GLY A 15 16.63 24.17 -7.29
CA GLY A 15 17.84 24.87 -6.85
C GLY A 15 18.03 24.92 -5.33
N LEU A 16 17.36 24.03 -4.59
CA LEU A 16 17.49 23.96 -3.14
C LEU A 16 18.80 23.25 -2.76
N SER A 17 19.46 23.70 -1.70
CA SER A 17 20.67 23.01 -1.24
C SER A 17 20.33 21.90 -0.24
N PRO A 18 20.92 20.70 -0.38
CA PRO A 18 20.80 19.62 0.60
C PRO A 18 21.38 19.99 1.98
N GLU A 19 22.27 20.99 2.04
CA GLU A 19 22.87 21.49 3.28
C GLU A 19 21.90 22.37 4.08
N THR A 20 20.83 22.85 3.43
CA THR A 20 19.82 23.67 4.09
C THR A 20 18.73 22.78 4.70
N HIS A 21 18.25 23.18 5.88
CA HIS A 21 17.11 22.53 6.52
C HIS A 21 15.86 22.54 5.63
N LEU A 22 15.66 23.59 4.82
CA LEU A 22 14.51 23.68 3.92
C LEU A 22 14.63 22.70 2.75
N GLY A 23 15.80 22.62 2.10
CA GLY A 23 16.02 21.70 0.99
C GLY A 23 15.86 20.23 1.40
N SER A 24 16.45 19.86 2.54
CA SER A 24 16.31 18.50 3.10
C SER A 24 14.87 18.18 3.51
N ALA A 25 14.13 19.12 4.11
CA ALA A 25 12.73 18.93 4.48
C ALA A 25 11.82 18.74 3.26
N VAL A 26 12.02 19.52 2.19
CA VAL A 26 11.23 19.41 0.95
C VAL A 26 11.53 18.08 0.26
N ASN A 27 12.79 17.67 0.17
CA ASN A 27 13.18 16.37 -0.38
C ASN A 27 12.52 15.22 0.38
N PHE A 28 12.65 15.22 1.71
CA PHE A 28 12.05 14.22 2.58
C PHE A 28 10.53 14.16 2.41
N PHE A 29 9.86 15.32 2.42
CA PHE A 29 8.41 15.40 2.30
C PHE A 29 7.90 14.80 0.98
N ILE A 30 8.51 15.16 -0.15
CA ILE A 30 8.11 14.64 -1.47
C ILE A 30 8.38 13.13 -1.54
N TYR A 31 9.57 12.70 -1.10
CA TYR A 31 9.94 11.30 -1.13
C TYR A 31 9.00 10.43 -0.31
N ASP A 32 8.75 10.80 0.96
CA ASP A 32 7.93 10.01 1.87
C ASP A 32 6.44 10.06 1.52
N THR A 33 5.92 11.22 1.10
CA THR A 33 4.51 11.34 0.72
C THR A 33 4.19 10.45 -0.48
N VAL A 34 4.99 10.51 -1.54
CA VAL A 34 4.75 9.67 -2.72
C VAL A 34 4.94 8.18 -2.39
N LYS A 35 5.94 7.86 -1.57
CA LYS A 35 6.19 6.48 -1.15
C LYS A 35 5.02 5.90 -0.36
N ILE A 36 4.48 6.64 0.61
CA ILE A 36 3.34 6.20 1.42
C ILE A 36 2.09 6.07 0.56
N LEU A 37 1.79 7.05 -0.29
CA LEU A 37 0.62 7.00 -1.16
C LEU A 37 0.68 5.82 -2.14
N PHE A 38 1.86 5.53 -2.70
CA PHE A 38 2.06 4.37 -3.56
C PHE A 38 1.83 3.06 -2.82
N LEU A 39 2.42 2.90 -1.63
CA LEU A 39 2.24 1.71 -0.80
C LEU A 39 0.79 1.51 -0.39
N LEU A 40 0.13 2.59 0.06
CA LEU A 40 -1.27 2.55 0.46
C LEU A 40 -2.16 2.17 -0.73
N SER A 41 -1.96 2.80 -1.88
CA SER A 41 -2.70 2.50 -3.11
C SER A 41 -2.50 1.06 -3.55
N LEU A 42 -1.26 0.55 -3.49
CA LEU A 42 -0.94 -0.83 -3.83
C LEU A 42 -1.65 -1.82 -2.89
N ILE A 43 -1.63 -1.59 -1.59
CA ILE A 43 -2.31 -2.43 -0.60
C ILE A 43 -3.82 -2.40 -0.83
N ILE A 44 -4.41 -1.20 -0.96
CA ILE A 44 -5.86 -1.05 -1.20
C ILE A 44 -6.24 -1.76 -2.51
N PHE A 45 -5.45 -1.63 -3.55
CA PHE A 45 -5.69 -2.29 -4.84
C PHE A 45 -5.63 -3.82 -4.73
N ILE A 46 -4.63 -4.37 -4.02
CA ILE A 46 -4.53 -5.81 -3.77
C ILE A 46 -5.76 -6.31 -2.98
N VAL A 47 -6.15 -5.59 -1.92
CA VAL A 47 -7.34 -5.91 -1.12
C VAL A 47 -8.61 -5.83 -1.97
N ALA A 48 -8.73 -4.83 -2.84
CA ALA A 48 -9.87 -4.67 -3.74
C ALA A 48 -9.96 -5.82 -4.76
N ILE A 49 -8.83 -6.22 -5.36
CA ILE A 49 -8.75 -7.39 -6.25
C ILE A 49 -9.24 -8.63 -5.49
N ILE A 50 -8.67 -8.90 -4.32
CA ILE A 50 -9.04 -10.05 -3.50
C ILE A 50 -10.54 -10.08 -3.23
N ARG A 51 -11.14 -8.97 -2.80
CA ARG A 51 -12.58 -8.88 -2.53
C ARG A 51 -13.42 -9.07 -3.81
N SER A 52 -12.93 -8.62 -4.96
CA SER A 52 -13.60 -8.80 -6.25
C SER A 52 -13.64 -10.27 -6.69
N TYR A 53 -12.57 -11.04 -6.45
CA TYR A 53 -12.51 -12.47 -6.79
C TYR A 53 -13.17 -13.37 -5.73
N PHE A 54 -13.24 -12.93 -4.47
CA PHE A 54 -13.88 -13.64 -3.37
C PHE A 54 -15.01 -12.81 -2.72
N PRO A 55 -16.14 -12.58 -3.41
CA PRO A 55 -17.27 -11.88 -2.81
C PRO A 55 -17.75 -12.63 -1.57
N PRO A 56 -17.97 -11.95 -0.43
CA PRO A 56 -18.37 -12.59 0.83
C PRO A 56 -19.66 -13.41 0.67
N GLU A 57 -20.59 -13.05 -0.22
CA GLU A 57 -21.79 -13.86 -0.47
C GLU A 57 -21.50 -15.19 -1.18
N LYS A 58 -20.54 -15.21 -2.11
CA LYS A 58 -20.14 -16.45 -2.83
C LYS A 58 -19.30 -17.36 -1.93
N THR A 59 -18.40 -16.76 -1.14
CA THR A 59 -17.60 -17.47 -0.13
C THR A 59 -18.50 -18.15 0.90
N LYS A 60 -19.57 -17.48 1.37
CA LYS A 60 -20.55 -18.06 2.30
C LYS A 60 -21.31 -19.27 1.71
N LYS A 61 -21.66 -19.22 0.42
CA LYS A 61 -22.39 -20.31 -0.28
C LYS A 61 -21.49 -21.52 -0.64
N ILE A 62 -20.20 -21.28 -0.89
CA ILE A 62 -19.21 -22.34 -1.15
C ILE A 62 -18.80 -23.01 0.18
N LEU A 63 -18.61 -22.22 1.24
CA LEU A 63 -18.25 -22.73 2.58
C LEU A 63 -19.38 -23.46 3.28
N SER A 64 -20.65 -23.10 3.00
CA SER A 64 -21.79 -23.87 3.50
C SER A 64 -21.92 -25.27 2.89
N HIS A 65 -21.13 -25.64 1.87
CA HIS A 65 -21.20 -26.94 1.22
C HIS A 65 -19.93 -27.79 1.30
N LYS A 66 -18.73 -27.22 1.49
CA LYS A 66 -17.51 -27.98 1.85
C LYS A 66 -16.52 -27.18 2.71
N ARG A 67 -16.16 -27.78 3.85
CA ARG A 67 -15.01 -27.50 4.75
C ARG A 67 -14.94 -26.06 5.30
N GLU A 68 -15.71 -25.81 6.35
CA GLU A 68 -15.59 -24.63 7.23
C GLU A 68 -14.15 -24.35 7.68
N LEU A 69 -13.32 -25.38 7.85
CA LEU A 69 -11.89 -25.26 8.19
C LEU A 69 -11.06 -24.51 7.15
N ALA A 70 -11.31 -24.71 5.85
CA ALA A 70 -10.54 -24.02 4.81
C ALA A 70 -10.95 -22.54 4.74
N GLY A 71 -12.24 -22.24 4.91
CA GLY A 71 -12.74 -20.86 4.99
C GLY A 71 -12.24 -20.12 6.20
N ASN A 72 -12.20 -20.75 7.36
CA ASN A 72 -11.66 -20.16 8.58
C ASN A 72 -10.15 -19.91 8.47
N PHE A 73 -9.40 -20.78 7.80
CA PHE A 73 -7.97 -20.56 7.57
C PHE A 73 -7.72 -19.37 6.62
N THR A 74 -8.45 -19.29 5.52
CA THR A 74 -8.35 -18.15 4.58
C THR A 74 -8.87 -16.85 5.20
N ALA A 75 -9.92 -16.90 6.02
CA ALA A 75 -10.44 -15.75 6.76
C ALA A 75 -9.49 -15.30 7.88
N ALA A 76 -8.83 -16.21 8.59
CA ALA A 76 -7.81 -15.88 9.58
C ALA A 76 -6.58 -15.24 8.92
N LEU A 77 -6.12 -15.76 7.79
CA LEU A 77 -5.03 -15.16 7.00
C LEU A 77 -5.41 -13.76 6.47
N MET A 78 -6.62 -13.57 5.96
CA MET A 78 -7.12 -12.28 5.49
C MET A 78 -7.34 -11.28 6.64
N GLY A 79 -7.95 -11.73 7.74
CA GLY A 79 -8.24 -10.92 8.92
C GLY A 79 -6.98 -10.51 9.70
N THR A 80 -5.91 -11.29 9.60
CA THR A 80 -4.59 -10.92 10.16
C THR A 80 -3.89 -9.86 9.29
N VAL A 81 -4.14 -9.86 7.97
CA VAL A 81 -3.51 -8.92 7.01
C VAL A 81 -4.24 -7.57 6.92
N THR A 82 -5.52 -7.52 7.25
CA THR A 82 -6.26 -6.25 7.37
C THR A 82 -6.86 -6.10 8.77
N PRO A 83 -6.18 -5.42 9.71
CA PRO A 83 -6.83 -5.00 10.94
C PRO A 83 -7.76 -3.84 10.58
N PHE A 84 -9.05 -4.10 10.59
CA PHE A 84 -10.03 -3.10 10.96
C PHE A 84 -10.51 -3.45 12.37
#